data_AF-W9VPZ3-F1
#
_entry.id   AF-W9VPZ3-F1
#
_cell.length_a   1.000
_cell.length_b   1.000
_cell.length_c   1.000
_cell.angle_alpha   90.00
_cell.angle_beta   90.00
_cell.angle_gamma   90.00
#
_symmetry.space_group_name_H-M   'P 1'
#
loop_
_entity.id
_entity.type
_entity.pdbx_description
1 polymer ?
#
loop_
_entity_poly.entity_id
_entity_poly.type
_entity_poly.pdbx_seq_one_letter_code
_entity_poly.pdbx_strand_id
1 'polypeptide(L)'
;MTQLSQPHPFERLTPDFILDAIEAQGFLSDGRVLALNSYENRVYQIGIDENVPIIAKFYRPGRWTDAQIQEEHDFCDELVAQDLSVVPPMRVQGQSLLHYQGFSIALYERRGGRAPDLDNPDHLYQLGRTLGRMHLVGAAKPFTHRPTLDMQSFGYQSIERLLSGFIPASLEPAYRSLTQDLMQRIEAAFALYPDIRYLRVHGDCMVAICSGVTIWRILSTLMMRAWLPRFKIYGCC
;
A
#
# COMPACT_ATOMS: atom_id res chain seq x y z
N MET A 1 -32.66 -17.99 8.48
CA MET A 1 -32.43 -16.97 7.43
C MET A 1 -31.00 -17.11 6.96
N THR A 2 -30.81 -17.76 5.81
CA THR A 2 -29.50 -17.92 5.15
C THR A 2 -29.03 -16.52 4.75
N GLN A 3 -27.97 -16.00 5.38
CA GLN A 3 -27.31 -14.80 4.88
C GLN A 3 -26.81 -15.12 3.47
N LEU A 4 -27.42 -14.51 2.46
CA LEU A 4 -26.85 -14.47 1.13
C LEU A 4 -25.49 -13.78 1.27
N SER A 5 -24.41 -14.56 1.20
CA SER A 5 -23.05 -14.05 1.13
C SER A 5 -23.00 -13.12 -0.08
N GLN A 6 -22.92 -11.81 0.14
CA GLN A 6 -22.69 -10.90 -0.97
C GLN A 6 -21.38 -11.32 -1.65
N PRO A 7 -21.38 -11.46 -2.99
CA PRO A 7 -20.18 -11.86 -3.72
C PRO A 7 -19.05 -10.91 -3.36
N HIS A 8 -17.85 -11.46 -3.17
CA HIS A 8 -16.70 -10.65 -2.78
C HIS A 8 -16.50 -9.56 -3.84
N PRO A 9 -16.27 -8.28 -3.49
CA PRO A 9 -16.27 -7.17 -4.46
C PRO A 9 -15.37 -7.40 -5.69
N PHE A 10 -14.26 -8.12 -5.49
CA PHE A 10 -13.30 -8.49 -6.55
C PHE A 10 -13.72 -9.64 -7.47
N GLU A 11 -14.83 -10.34 -7.24
CA GLU A 11 -15.35 -11.36 -8.17
C GLU A 11 -15.68 -10.76 -9.54
N ARG A 12 -15.96 -9.45 -9.60
CA ARG A 12 -16.21 -8.71 -10.85
C ARG A 12 -14.94 -8.42 -11.66
N LEU A 13 -13.74 -8.59 -11.10
CA LEU A 13 -12.48 -8.29 -11.80
C LEU A 13 -12.05 -9.45 -12.70
N THR A 14 -12.90 -9.76 -13.69
CA THR A 14 -12.56 -10.68 -14.79
C THR A 14 -11.55 -10.03 -15.74
N PRO A 15 -10.82 -10.79 -16.58
CA PRO A 15 -9.93 -10.23 -17.58
C PRO A 15 -10.63 -9.17 -18.46
N ASP A 16 -11.82 -9.46 -18.98
CA ASP A 16 -12.59 -8.51 -19.81
C ASP A 16 -12.90 -7.22 -19.05
N PHE A 17 -13.37 -7.31 -17.81
CA PHE A 17 -13.64 -6.13 -16.98
C PHE A 17 -12.38 -5.28 -16.79
N ILE A 18 -11.24 -5.92 -16.55
CA ILE A 18 -9.96 -5.22 -16.34
C ILE A 18 -9.53 -4.54 -17.64
N LEU A 19 -9.66 -5.20 -18.78
CA LEU A 19 -9.32 -4.63 -20.08
C LEU A 19 -10.20 -3.43 -20.41
N ASP A 20 -11.52 -3.58 -20.30
CA ASP A 20 -12.49 -2.49 -20.52
C ASP A 20 -12.21 -1.31 -19.59
N ALA A 21 -11.86 -1.58 -18.32
CA ALA A 21 -11.56 -0.55 -17.34
C ALA A 21 -10.34 0.30 -17.76
N ILE A 22 -9.34 -0.31 -18.39
CA ILE A 22 -8.09 0.33 -18.82
C ILE A 22 -8.29 1.07 -20.14
N GLU A 23 -9.00 0.47 -21.08
CA GLU A 23 -9.36 1.11 -22.36
C GLU A 23 -10.27 2.31 -22.16
N ALA A 24 -11.19 2.27 -21.18
CA ALA A 24 -12.00 3.42 -20.79
C ALA A 24 -11.18 4.62 -20.28
N GLN A 25 -9.93 4.40 -19.84
CA GLN A 25 -9.00 5.47 -19.46
C GLN A 25 -8.12 5.96 -20.64
N GLY A 26 -8.34 5.43 -21.84
CA GLY A 26 -7.61 5.80 -23.06
C GLY A 26 -6.34 4.99 -23.34
N PHE A 27 -6.16 3.84 -22.69
CA PHE A 27 -5.03 2.94 -22.93
C PHE A 27 -5.47 1.71 -23.72
N LEU A 28 -5.11 1.63 -25.00
CA LEU A 28 -5.40 0.47 -25.83
C LEU A 28 -4.61 -0.75 -25.35
N SER A 29 -5.29 -1.83 -24.96
CA SER A 29 -4.65 -3.04 -24.46
C SER A 29 -4.28 -3.99 -25.60
N ASP A 30 -3.22 -4.77 -25.41
CA ASP A 30 -2.87 -5.90 -26.30
C ASP A 30 -3.47 -7.25 -25.84
N GLY A 31 -4.36 -7.21 -24.84
CA GLY A 31 -5.05 -8.37 -24.27
C GLY A 31 -4.27 -9.13 -23.20
N ARG A 32 -2.99 -8.78 -22.93
CA ARG A 32 -2.21 -9.44 -21.88
C ARG A 32 -2.58 -8.88 -20.50
N VAL A 33 -3.07 -9.75 -19.61
CA VAL A 33 -3.35 -9.44 -18.20
C VAL A 33 -2.59 -10.40 -17.30
N LEU A 34 -1.73 -9.88 -16.43
CA LEU A 34 -0.99 -10.65 -15.44
C LEU A 34 -1.31 -10.17 -14.03
N ALA A 35 -1.98 -11.00 -13.23
CA ALA A 35 -2.23 -10.72 -11.82
C ALA A 35 -0.94 -10.73 -11.01
N LEU A 36 -0.76 -9.71 -10.15
CA LEU A 36 0.37 -9.57 -9.23
C LEU A 36 -0.07 -9.89 -7.78
N ASN A 37 0.87 -10.28 -6.93
CA ASN A 37 0.60 -10.85 -5.60
C ASN A 37 0.15 -9.82 -4.52
N SER A 38 -1.03 -9.24 -4.69
CA SER A 38 -1.58 -8.27 -3.73
C SER A 38 -2.89 -8.77 -3.11
N TYR A 39 -2.90 -8.86 -1.77
CA TYR A 39 -4.06 -9.34 -1.02
C TYR A 39 -5.10 -8.25 -0.77
N GLU A 40 -4.68 -7.03 -0.44
CA GLU A 40 -5.60 -5.93 -0.10
C GLU A 40 -6.24 -5.33 -1.33
N ASN A 41 -5.44 -4.83 -2.26
CA ASN A 41 -5.87 -4.33 -3.56
C ASN A 41 -5.65 -5.41 -4.60
N ARG A 42 -6.38 -5.38 -5.72
CA ARG A 42 -6.06 -6.23 -6.86
C ARG A 42 -5.17 -5.45 -7.81
N VAL A 43 -4.01 -6.04 -8.10
CA VAL A 43 -2.98 -5.38 -8.91
C VAL A 43 -2.69 -6.26 -10.10
N TYR A 44 -2.68 -5.66 -11.28
CA TYR A 44 -2.45 -6.34 -12.54
C TYR A 44 -1.40 -5.58 -13.34
N GLN A 45 -0.56 -6.32 -14.05
CA GLN A 45 0.22 -5.77 -15.15
C GLN A 45 -0.58 -5.97 -16.44
N ILE A 46 -0.78 -4.89 -17.18
CA ILE A 46 -1.60 -4.85 -18.39
C ILE A 46 -0.70 -4.51 -19.57
N GLY A 47 -0.70 -5.36 -20.59
CA GLY A 47 0.00 -5.07 -21.84
C GLY A 47 -0.72 -3.97 -22.61
N ILE A 48 0.05 -3.01 -23.14
CA ILE A 48 -0.47 -1.87 -23.90
C ILE A 48 0.05 -2.00 -25.33
N ASP A 49 -0.84 -1.80 -26.30
CA ASP A 49 -0.50 -1.91 -27.71
C ASP A 49 0.63 -0.95 -28.10
N GLU A 50 1.63 -1.48 -28.83
CA GLU A 50 2.88 -0.81 -29.20
C GLU A 50 3.62 -0.05 -28.06
N ASN A 51 3.36 -0.38 -26.79
CA ASN A 51 3.90 0.34 -25.65
C ASN A 51 4.39 -0.57 -24.51
N VAL A 52 5.04 0.03 -23.52
CA VAL A 52 5.41 -0.70 -22.30
C VAL A 52 4.16 -1.06 -21.50
N PRO A 53 4.07 -2.27 -20.92
CA PRO A 53 2.97 -2.61 -20.04
C PRO A 53 2.88 -1.63 -18.86
N ILE A 54 1.68 -1.41 -18.35
CA ILE A 54 1.42 -0.58 -17.16
C ILE A 54 0.96 -1.46 -15.99
N ILE A 55 0.88 -0.85 -14.81
CA ILE A 55 0.41 -1.49 -13.59
C ILE A 55 -0.91 -0.84 -13.16
N ALA A 56 -1.97 -1.63 -13.09
CA ALA A 56 -3.28 -1.19 -12.65
C ALA A 56 -3.53 -1.67 -11.21
N LYS A 57 -3.79 -0.73 -10.30
CA LYS A 57 -4.19 -0.99 -8.91
C LYS A 57 -5.66 -0.69 -8.77
N PHE A 58 -6.47 -1.73 -8.53
CA PHE A 58 -7.87 -1.63 -8.17
C PHE A 58 -7.99 -1.62 -6.64
N TYR A 59 -8.41 -0.48 -6.09
CA TYR A 59 -8.59 -0.33 -4.66
C TYR A 59 -9.74 -1.21 -4.16
N ARG A 60 -9.57 -1.82 -2.97
CA ARG A 60 -10.67 -2.57 -2.33
C ARG A 60 -11.83 -1.63 -2.03
N PRO A 61 -13.03 -1.89 -2.57
CA PRO A 61 -14.20 -1.08 -2.25
C PRO A 61 -14.47 -1.04 -0.74
N GLY A 62 -14.76 0.15 -0.23
CA GLY A 62 -15.06 0.39 1.19
C GLY A 62 -13.85 0.38 2.13
N ARG A 63 -12.61 0.20 1.63
CA ARG A 63 -11.41 0.26 2.47
C ARG A 63 -10.91 1.69 2.67
N TRP A 64 -10.85 2.47 1.60
CA TRP A 64 -10.39 3.85 1.60
C TRP A 64 -11.40 4.73 0.86
N THR A 65 -11.59 5.95 1.34
CA THR A 65 -12.32 6.98 0.59
C THR A 65 -11.44 7.56 -0.51
N ASP A 66 -12.06 8.18 -1.51
CA ASP A 66 -11.31 8.84 -2.59
C ASP A 66 -10.38 9.94 -2.06
N ALA A 67 -10.81 10.68 -1.04
CA ALA A 67 -9.97 11.69 -0.37
C ALA A 67 -8.72 11.06 0.29
N GLN A 68 -8.86 9.88 0.91
CA GLN A 68 -7.72 9.15 1.47
C GLN A 68 -6.78 8.61 0.38
N ILE A 69 -7.32 8.16 -0.74
CA ILE A 69 -6.52 7.68 -1.87
C ILE A 69 -5.77 8.84 -2.52
N GLN A 70 -6.45 9.95 -2.79
CA GLN A 70 -5.84 11.14 -3.39
C GLN A 70 -4.73 11.71 -2.49
N GLU A 71 -4.93 11.70 -1.18
CA GLU A 71 -3.91 12.14 -0.23
C GLU A 71 -2.65 11.26 -0.24
N GLU A 72 -2.77 9.95 -0.51
CA GLU A 72 -1.62 9.06 -0.76
C GLU A 72 -0.92 9.42 -2.09
N HIS A 73 -1.69 9.72 -3.13
CA HIS A 73 -1.16 10.10 -4.44
C HIS A 73 -0.38 11.42 -4.37
N ASP A 74 -0.93 12.42 -3.69
CA ASP A 74 -0.29 13.73 -3.50
C ASP A 74 1.00 13.60 -2.70
N PHE A 75 1.04 12.71 -1.70
CA PHE A 75 2.28 12.44 -0.97
C PHE A 75 3.34 11.75 -1.86
N CYS A 76 2.94 10.83 -2.75
CA CYS A 76 3.87 10.27 -3.73
C CYS A 76 4.46 11.35 -4.66
N ASP A 77 3.63 12.29 -5.13
CA ASP A 77 4.09 13.41 -5.95
C ASP A 77 5.07 14.32 -5.20
N GLU A 78 4.82 14.60 -3.92
CA GLU A 78 5.74 15.35 -3.05
C GLU A 78 7.09 14.64 -2.88
N LEU A 79 7.09 13.32 -2.75
CA LEU A 79 8.32 12.53 -2.65
C LEU A 79 9.13 12.61 -3.96
N VAL A 80 8.47 12.46 -5.11
CA VAL A 80 9.12 12.61 -6.42
C VAL A 80 9.70 14.01 -6.61
N ALA A 81 8.96 15.05 -6.20
CA ALA A 81 9.43 16.44 -6.26
C ALA A 81 10.67 16.72 -5.39
N GLN A 82 11.01 15.80 -4.49
CA GLN A 82 12.20 15.84 -3.64
C GLN A 82 13.27 14.84 -4.09
N ASP A 83 13.23 14.38 -5.35
CA ASP A 83 14.16 13.41 -5.94
C ASP A 83 14.26 12.10 -5.14
N LEU A 84 13.12 11.64 -4.61
CA LEU A 84 13.01 10.29 -4.05
C LEU A 84 12.54 9.32 -5.13
N SER A 85 13.20 8.17 -5.17
CA SER A 85 12.99 7.15 -6.21
C SER A 85 11.73 6.31 -5.95
N VAL A 86 10.56 6.96 -5.91
CA VAL A 86 9.24 6.33 -5.82
C VAL A 86 8.54 6.32 -7.18
N VAL A 87 7.54 5.45 -7.35
CA VAL A 87 6.71 5.40 -8.56
C VAL A 87 5.36 6.06 -8.27
N PRO A 88 5.14 7.31 -8.71
CA PRO A 88 3.85 7.98 -8.49
C PRO A 88 2.77 7.38 -9.41
N PRO A 89 1.48 7.53 -9.06
CA PRO A 89 0.40 7.21 -9.97
C PRO A 89 0.46 8.12 -11.21
N MET A 90 0.24 7.55 -12.38
CA MET A 90 0.12 8.27 -13.64
C MET A 90 -1.10 9.21 -13.59
N ARG A 91 -0.98 10.38 -14.20
CA ARG A 91 -2.09 11.32 -14.36
C ARG A 91 -2.75 11.14 -15.72
N VAL A 92 -4.00 10.72 -15.73
CA VAL A 92 -4.86 10.63 -16.92
C VAL A 92 -5.79 11.84 -16.89
N GLN A 93 -5.69 12.71 -17.91
CA GLN A 93 -6.45 13.98 -17.95
C GLN A 93 -6.28 14.83 -16.66
N GLY A 94 -5.07 14.81 -16.08
CA GLY A 94 -4.74 15.52 -14.85
C GLY A 94 -5.12 14.80 -13.55
N GLN A 95 -5.89 13.71 -13.61
CA GLN A 95 -6.34 12.93 -12.45
C GLN A 95 -5.46 11.70 -12.22
N SER A 96 -5.10 11.46 -10.96
CA SER A 96 -4.32 10.27 -10.56
C SER A 96 -5.20 9.14 -10.01
N LEU A 97 -6.38 9.49 -9.52
CA LEU A 97 -7.43 8.59 -9.07
C LEU A 97 -8.51 8.53 -10.14
N LEU A 98 -8.74 7.34 -10.67
CA LEU A 98 -9.69 7.05 -11.73
C LEU A 98 -10.82 6.19 -11.19
N HIS A 99 -11.93 6.12 -11.93
CA HIS A 99 -13.06 5.29 -11.54
C HIS A 99 -13.58 4.49 -12.71
N TYR A 100 -13.96 3.24 -12.44
CA TYR A 100 -14.65 2.41 -13.42
C TYR A 100 -15.62 1.45 -12.73
N GLN A 101 -16.90 1.57 -13.07
CA GLN A 101 -18.01 0.71 -12.62
C GLN A 101 -17.97 0.37 -11.10
N GLY A 102 -17.69 1.38 -10.27
CA GLY A 102 -17.68 1.27 -8.80
C GLY A 102 -16.33 0.86 -8.19
N PHE A 103 -15.25 0.77 -8.96
CA PHE A 103 -13.89 0.67 -8.45
C PHE A 103 -13.15 2.00 -8.60
N SER A 104 -12.41 2.38 -7.55
CA SER A 104 -11.34 3.37 -7.66
C SER A 104 -10.08 2.68 -8.19
N ILE A 105 -9.39 3.32 -9.14
CA ILE A 105 -8.27 2.76 -9.90
C ILE A 105 -7.11 3.77 -9.89
N ALA A 106 -5.89 3.28 -9.77
CA ALA A 106 -4.68 4.05 -10.07
C ALA A 106 -3.80 3.26 -11.05
N LEU A 107 -3.22 3.98 -12.01
CA LEU A 107 -2.31 3.42 -13.01
C LEU A 107 -0.88 3.85 -12.67
N TYR A 108 0.09 2.98 -12.87
CA TYR A 108 1.49 3.25 -12.60
C TYR A 108 2.35 2.79 -13.76
N GLU A 109 3.43 3.53 -14.02
CA GLU A 109 4.46 3.08 -14.95
C GLU A 109 5.06 1.77 -14.47
N ARG A 110 5.31 0.85 -15.39
CA ARG A 110 6.04 -0.37 -15.05
C ARG A 110 7.51 -0.05 -14.84
N ARG A 111 7.95 -0.11 -13.58
CA ARG A 111 9.36 0.02 -13.20
C ARG A 111 9.88 -1.29 -12.63
N GLY A 112 11.02 -1.77 -13.15
CA GLY A 112 11.72 -2.94 -12.62
C GLY A 112 12.80 -2.54 -11.62
N GLY A 113 13.15 -3.44 -10.70
CA GLY A 113 14.19 -3.23 -9.69
C GLY A 113 14.62 -4.55 -9.05
N ARG A 114 15.64 -4.51 -8.20
CA ARG A 114 16.06 -5.62 -7.34
C ARG A 114 15.88 -5.24 -5.89
N ALA A 115 15.58 -6.22 -5.04
CA ALA A 115 15.59 -6.01 -3.62
C ALA A 115 17.01 -5.65 -3.14
N PRO A 116 17.15 -4.74 -2.17
CA PRO A 116 18.44 -4.45 -1.58
C PRO A 116 18.97 -5.71 -0.88
N ASP A 117 20.25 -5.98 -1.05
CA ASP A 117 20.96 -6.97 -0.24
C ASP A 117 21.20 -6.36 1.15
N LEU A 118 20.57 -6.92 2.18
CA LEU A 118 20.62 -6.41 3.55
C LEU A 118 21.89 -6.81 4.30
N ASP A 119 22.64 -7.78 3.77
CA ASP A 119 23.94 -8.16 4.32
C ASP A 119 25.03 -7.15 3.88
N ASN A 120 24.71 -6.28 2.92
CA ASN A 120 25.59 -5.21 2.46
C ASN A 120 25.35 -3.91 3.26
N PRO A 121 26.34 -3.45 4.06
CA PRO A 121 26.22 -2.21 4.84
C PRO A 121 25.96 -0.97 3.99
N ASP A 122 26.46 -0.91 2.75
CA ASP A 122 26.24 0.25 1.87
C ASP A 122 24.78 0.35 1.45
N HIS A 123 24.12 -0.79 1.18
CA HIS A 123 22.70 -0.81 0.88
C HIS A 123 21.86 -0.39 2.10
N LEU A 124 22.23 -0.85 3.30
CA LEU A 124 21.57 -0.44 4.54
C LEU A 124 21.70 1.07 4.77
N TYR A 125 22.90 1.62 4.54
CA TYR A 125 23.14 3.06 4.65
C TYR A 125 22.27 3.86 3.67
N GLN A 126 22.20 3.41 2.42
CA GLN A 126 21.40 4.08 1.40
C GLN A 126 19.89 3.95 1.66
N LEU A 127 19.42 2.82 2.18
CA LEU A 127 18.05 2.63 2.64
C LEU A 127 17.73 3.59 3.79
N GLY A 128 18.59 3.65 4.81
CA GLY A 128 18.44 4.58 5.94
C GLY A 128 18.40 6.04 5.50
N ARG A 129 19.29 6.44 4.57
CA ARG A 129 19.28 7.79 3.98
C ARG A 129 17.97 8.08 3.23
N THR A 130 17.46 7.11 2.49
CA THR A 130 16.21 7.27 1.73
C THR A 130 15.01 7.42 2.66
N LEU A 131 14.93 6.59 3.71
CA LEU A 131 13.89 6.68 4.73
C LEU A 131 13.95 8.00 5.49
N GLY A 132 15.15 8.45 5.88
CA GLY A 132 15.33 9.74 6.52
C GLY A 132 14.82 10.90 5.65
N ARG A 133 15.15 10.89 4.35
CA ARG A 133 14.62 11.88 3.39
C ARG A 133 13.10 11.79 3.25
N MET A 134 12.53 10.59 3.16
CA MET A 134 11.08 10.40 3.11
C MET A 134 10.40 10.96 4.37
N HIS A 135 10.98 10.75 5.55
CA HIS A 135 10.46 11.31 6.80
C HIS A 135 10.55 12.83 6.85
N LEU A 136 11.59 13.45 6.29
CA LEU A 136 11.67 14.91 6.18
C LEU A 136 10.53 15.49 5.33
N VAL A 137 10.21 14.86 4.20
CA VAL A 137 9.02 15.24 3.40
C VAL A 137 7.73 14.98 4.18
N GLY A 138 7.65 13.83 4.83
CA GLY A 138 6.51 13.43 5.66
C GLY A 138 6.24 14.36 6.84
N ALA A 139 7.28 15.03 7.35
CA ALA A 139 7.23 15.99 8.45
C ALA A 139 6.75 17.39 8.07
N ALA A 140 6.73 17.71 6.77
CA ALA A 140 6.41 19.05 6.28
C ALA A 140 4.94 19.44 6.55
N LYS A 141 4.02 18.48 6.50
CA LYS A 141 2.59 18.66 6.84
C LYS A 141 1.97 17.32 7.25
N PRO A 142 0.87 17.31 8.03
CA PRO A 142 0.16 16.08 8.39
C PRO A 142 -0.74 15.58 7.25
N PHE A 143 -1.22 14.35 7.37
CA PHE A 143 -2.43 13.92 6.67
C PHE A 143 -3.68 14.46 7.34
N THR A 144 -4.71 14.70 6.54
CA THR A 144 -6.05 15.15 6.94
C THR A 144 -7.05 13.99 6.93
N HIS A 145 -6.94 13.05 5.99
CA HIS A 145 -7.93 11.99 5.80
C HIS A 145 -7.41 10.60 6.17
N ARG A 146 -6.13 10.33 5.96
CA ARG A 146 -5.49 9.06 6.32
C ARG A 146 -5.44 8.90 7.84
N PRO A 147 -5.63 7.67 8.35
CA PRO A 147 -5.61 7.41 9.78
C PRO A 147 -4.22 7.67 10.35
N THR A 148 -4.22 8.15 11.58
CA THR A 148 -3.04 8.23 12.43
C THR A 148 -2.87 6.90 13.15
N LEU A 149 -1.62 6.45 13.35
CA LEU A 149 -1.35 5.28 14.18
C LEU A 149 -1.74 5.56 15.63
N ASP A 150 -2.71 4.82 16.14
CA ASP A 150 -3.19 4.96 17.51
C ASP A 150 -3.50 3.59 18.14
N MET A 151 -3.38 3.52 19.47
CA MET A 151 -3.59 2.29 20.23
C MET A 151 -5.03 1.78 20.18
N GLN A 152 -6.01 2.68 20.01
CA GLN A 152 -7.42 2.31 19.99
C GLN A 152 -7.73 1.54 18.71
N SER A 153 -7.38 2.07 17.54
CA SER A 153 -7.72 1.47 16.25
C SER A 153 -6.80 0.32 15.86
N PHE A 154 -5.49 0.40 16.13
CA PHE A 154 -4.53 -0.65 15.78
C PHE A 154 -4.41 -1.75 16.85
N GLY A 155 -4.66 -1.40 18.12
CA GLY A 155 -4.61 -2.34 19.26
C GLY A 155 -6.00 -2.84 19.63
N TYR A 156 -6.70 -2.07 20.44
CA TYR A 156 -7.94 -2.50 21.11
C TYR A 156 -9.03 -2.99 20.15
N GLN A 157 -9.37 -2.21 19.12
CA GLN A 157 -10.38 -2.59 18.14
C GLN A 157 -9.98 -3.84 17.33
N SER A 158 -8.69 -4.02 17.03
CA SER A 158 -8.18 -5.22 16.36
C SER A 158 -8.35 -6.47 17.24
N ILE A 159 -8.06 -6.34 18.53
CA ILE A 159 -8.21 -7.43 19.52
C ILE A 159 -9.69 -7.79 19.67
N GLU A 160 -10.57 -6.81 19.87
CA GLU A 160 -12.02 -7.00 19.97
C GLU A 160 -12.58 -7.67 18.71
N ARG A 161 -12.11 -7.26 17.53
CA ARG A 161 -12.51 -7.87 16.27
C ARG A 161 -12.14 -9.34 16.23
N LEU A 162 -10.97 -9.74 16.70
CA LEU A 162 -10.57 -11.15 16.70
C LEU A 162 -11.35 -11.97 17.73
N LEU A 163 -11.62 -11.37 18.89
CA LEU A 163 -12.46 -11.96 19.94
C LEU A 163 -13.94 -12.09 19.52
N SER A 164 -14.41 -11.39 18.49
CA SER A 164 -15.79 -11.47 18.00
C SER A 164 -16.08 -12.74 17.17
N GLY A 165 -15.42 -13.86 17.47
CA GLY A 165 -15.63 -15.16 16.82
C GLY A 165 -14.68 -15.49 15.66
N PHE A 166 -13.57 -14.78 15.50
CA PHE A 166 -12.54 -15.13 14.50
C PHE A 166 -11.51 -16.15 15.00
N ILE A 167 -11.52 -16.43 16.30
CA ILE A 167 -10.63 -17.41 16.92
C ILE A 167 -11.43 -18.57 17.53
N PRO A 168 -10.88 -19.81 17.54
CA PRO A 168 -11.49 -20.93 18.24
C PRO A 168 -11.74 -20.62 19.72
N ALA A 169 -12.90 -21.04 20.24
CA ALA A 169 -13.29 -20.78 21.63
C ALA A 169 -12.26 -21.31 22.66
N SER A 170 -11.55 -22.39 22.34
CA SER A 170 -10.48 -22.94 23.19
C SER A 170 -9.25 -22.03 23.30
N LEU A 171 -9.01 -21.16 22.31
CA LEU A 171 -7.88 -20.22 22.29
C LEU A 171 -8.26 -18.83 22.83
N GLU A 172 -9.55 -18.53 22.97
CA GLU A 172 -10.01 -17.22 23.42
C GLU A 172 -9.45 -16.80 24.79
N PRO A 173 -9.46 -17.64 25.85
CA PRO A 173 -8.93 -17.24 27.15
C PRO A 173 -7.43 -16.87 27.09
N ALA A 174 -6.65 -17.67 26.37
CA ALA A 174 -5.22 -17.44 26.21
C ALA A 174 -4.96 -16.15 25.41
N TYR A 175 -5.65 -15.97 24.28
CA TYR A 175 -5.54 -14.77 23.45
C TYR A 175 -5.92 -13.51 24.21
N ARG A 176 -7.03 -13.53 24.96
CA ARG A 176 -7.49 -12.39 25.77
C ARG A 176 -6.47 -12.00 26.83
N SER A 177 -5.95 -12.96 27.61
CA SER A 177 -4.96 -12.64 28.66
C SER A 177 -3.67 -12.06 28.07
N LEU A 178 -3.15 -12.66 26.99
CA LEU A 178 -1.92 -12.21 26.35
C LEU A 178 -2.06 -10.82 25.74
N THR A 179 -3.18 -10.56 25.07
CA THR A 179 -3.41 -9.25 24.43
C THR A 179 -3.64 -8.15 25.46
N GLN A 180 -4.26 -8.46 26.61
CA GLN A 180 -4.36 -7.53 27.73
C GLN A 180 -2.98 -7.14 28.27
N ASP A 181 -2.10 -8.13 28.51
CA ASP A 181 -0.73 -7.87 28.97
C ASP A 181 0.10 -7.10 27.93
N LEU A 182 -0.10 -7.40 26.64
CA LEU A 182 0.53 -6.67 25.54
C LEU A 182 0.09 -5.21 25.50
N MET A 183 -1.21 -4.95 25.61
CA MET A 183 -1.73 -3.58 25.57
C MET A 183 -1.23 -2.74 26.75
N GLN A 184 -1.12 -3.31 27.95
CA GLN A 184 -0.50 -2.61 29.09
C GLN A 184 0.95 -2.18 28.81
N ARG A 185 1.73 -3.04 28.13
CA ARG A 185 3.11 -2.71 27.74
C ARG A 185 3.16 -1.63 26.66
N ILE A 186 2.23 -1.67 25.70
CA ILE A 186 2.12 -0.65 24.65
C ILE A 186 1.74 0.69 25.26
N GLU A 187 0.75 0.73 26.15
CA GLU A 187 0.34 1.95 26.87
C GLU A 187 1.50 2.55 27.67
N ALA A 188 2.22 1.71 28.43
CA ALA A 188 3.39 2.15 29.16
C ALA A 188 4.46 2.73 28.23
N ALA A 189 4.68 2.15 27.05
CA ALA A 189 5.64 2.65 26.07
C ALA A 189 5.21 4.00 25.46
N PHE A 190 3.93 4.17 25.13
CA PHE A 190 3.39 5.45 24.67
C PHE A 190 3.47 6.53 25.76
N ALA A 191 3.24 6.17 27.02
CA ALA A 191 3.33 7.10 28.15
C ALA A 191 4.75 7.66 28.38
N LEU A 192 5.80 6.97 27.91
CA LEU A 192 7.18 7.49 27.96
C LEU A 192 7.40 8.68 27.01
N TYR A 193 6.53 8.85 26.01
CA TYR A 193 6.64 9.88 24.99
C TYR A 193 5.29 10.62 24.86
N PRO A 194 4.91 11.46 25.84
CA PRO A 194 3.64 12.18 25.80
C PRO A 194 3.53 13.15 24.60
N ASP A 195 4.67 13.63 24.10
CA ASP A 195 4.77 14.59 23.01
C ASP A 195 5.25 13.92 21.69
N ILE A 196 4.72 12.73 21.35
CA ILE A 196 5.02 12.08 20.06
C ILE A 196 4.60 13.01 18.92
N ARG A 197 5.57 13.32 18.06
CA ARG A 197 5.31 14.02 16.80
C ARG A 197 5.02 13.01 15.71
N TYR A 198 3.80 13.00 15.20
CA TYR A 198 3.41 12.15 14.08
C TYR A 198 3.84 12.74 12.74
N LEU A 199 4.44 11.89 11.90
CA LEU A 199 4.82 12.21 10.53
C LEU A 199 4.03 11.35 9.54
N ARG A 200 3.86 11.84 8.30
CA ARG A 200 3.39 10.98 7.20
C ARG A 200 4.50 9.99 6.85
N VAL A 201 4.21 8.71 6.79
CA VAL A 201 5.19 7.67 6.47
C VAL A 201 4.64 6.65 5.49
N HIS A 202 5.52 5.81 4.98
CA HIS A 202 5.08 4.60 4.29
C HIS A 202 4.22 3.72 5.21
N GLY A 203 4.61 3.44 6.45
CA GLY A 203 3.79 2.65 7.38
C GLY A 203 3.57 1.17 6.99
N ASP A 204 4.30 0.68 5.99
CA ASP A 204 4.48 -0.75 5.68
C ASP A 204 5.85 -0.97 5.00
N CYS A 205 6.89 -0.22 5.39
CA CYS A 205 8.23 -0.40 4.79
C CYS A 205 8.88 -1.64 5.40
N MET A 206 8.67 -2.76 4.73
CA MET A 206 9.45 -3.99 4.88
C MET A 206 10.28 -4.23 3.63
N VAL A 207 11.31 -5.05 3.70
CA VAL A 207 12.27 -5.32 2.60
C VAL A 207 11.57 -5.70 1.28
N ALA A 208 10.51 -6.49 1.36
CA ALA A 208 9.69 -6.89 0.22
C ALA A 208 8.87 -5.74 -0.42
N ILE A 209 8.69 -4.63 0.28
CA ILE A 209 7.95 -3.43 -0.14
C ILE A 209 8.89 -2.26 -0.43
N CYS A 210 9.95 -2.05 0.36
CA CYS A 210 10.96 -1.02 0.10
C CYS A 210 11.67 -1.27 -1.25
N SER A 211 11.67 -2.52 -1.76
CA SER A 211 12.10 -2.87 -3.13
C SER A 211 11.11 -2.48 -4.25
N GLY A 212 9.84 -2.21 -3.93
CA GLY A 212 8.81 -1.72 -4.85
C GLY A 212 8.60 -0.19 -4.79
N VAL A 213 8.94 0.44 -3.67
CA VAL A 213 8.82 1.90 -3.46
C VAL A 213 10.16 2.62 -3.61
N THR A 214 11.30 1.95 -3.40
CA THR A 214 12.63 2.47 -3.72
C THR A 214 13.28 1.54 -4.74
N ILE A 215 13.14 1.88 -6.02
CA ILE A 215 13.70 1.06 -7.09
C ILE A 215 15.19 1.35 -7.23
N TRP A 216 16.01 0.41 -6.77
CA TRP A 216 17.45 0.43 -6.95
C TRP A 216 17.84 0.00 -8.37
N ARG A 217 18.56 0.87 -9.09
CA ARG A 217 19.14 0.57 -10.40
C ARG A 217 20.65 0.39 -10.26
N ILE A 218 21.10 -0.86 -10.16
CA ILE A 218 22.49 -1.24 -10.45
C ILE A 218 22.48 -2.09 -11.72
N LEU A 219 23.34 -1.70 -12.67
CA LEU A 219 23.58 -2.38 -13.94
C LEU A 219 23.94 -3.85 -13.70
N SER A 220 23.02 -4.78 -13.95
CA SER A 220 23.31 -6.12 -14.45
C SER A 220 22.03 -6.90 -14.73
N THR A 221 22.14 -7.75 -15.73
CA THR A 221 21.12 -8.56 -16.40
C THR A 221 20.50 -9.64 -15.50
N LEU A 222 19.27 -10.05 -15.84
CA LEU A 222 18.52 -11.23 -15.36
C LEU A 222 18.05 -11.25 -13.89
N MET A 223 16.75 -11.01 -13.68
CA MET A 223 15.77 -12.02 -13.24
C MET A 223 14.46 -11.34 -12.78
N MET A 224 13.34 -11.79 -13.35
CA MET A 224 11.98 -11.52 -12.89
C MET A 224 11.75 -12.25 -11.57
N ARG A 225 11.65 -11.55 -10.44
CA ARG A 225 10.90 -11.98 -9.23
C ARG A 225 11.08 -10.95 -8.10
N ALA A 226 10.10 -10.06 -7.97
CA ALA A 226 9.63 -9.37 -6.75
C ALA A 226 8.91 -8.08 -7.22
N TRP A 227 7.59 -8.16 -7.37
CA TRP A 227 6.75 -7.12 -7.95
C TRP A 227 5.56 -6.89 -7.04
N LEU A 228 5.48 -5.76 -6.33
CA LEU A 228 4.28 -5.33 -5.59
C LEU A 228 4.22 -3.81 -5.36
N PRO A 229 3.15 -3.12 -5.81
CA PRO A 229 2.76 -1.84 -5.21
C PRO A 229 1.89 -2.15 -4.00
N ARG A 230 2.52 -2.51 -2.87
CA ARG A 230 1.89 -2.40 -1.55
C ARG A 230 2.22 -1.03 -0.98
N PHE A 231 1.67 0.01 -1.61
CA PHE A 231 1.57 1.30 -0.96
C PHE A 231 0.39 1.22 0.01
N LYS A 232 0.71 0.89 1.25
CA LYS A 232 0.03 1.52 2.36
C LYS A 232 0.85 2.76 2.68
N ILE A 233 0.17 3.85 2.98
CA ILE A 233 0.75 5.05 3.56
C ILE A 233 -0.10 5.33 4.79
N TYR A 234 0.55 5.38 5.95
CA TYR A 234 -0.06 5.70 7.25
C TYR A 234 0.65 6.93 7.83
N GLY A 235 0.02 7.64 8.76
CA GLY A 235 0.77 8.54 9.64
C GLY A 235 1.45 7.73 10.75
N CYS A 236 2.79 7.76 10.82
CA CYS A 236 3.69 7.64 12.00
C CYS A 236 5.13 7.18 11.66
N CYS A 237 6.11 8.05 11.93
CA CYS A 237 7.38 7.72 12.60
C CYS A 237 7.56 8.78 13.69
#